data_AF-A0A7K0N602-F1
#
_entry.id   AF-A0A7K0N602-F1
#
_cell.length_a   1.000
_cell.length_b   1.000
_cell.length_c   1.000
_cell.angle_alpha   90.00
_cell.angle_beta   90.00
_cell.angle_gamma   90.00
#
_symmetry.space_group_name_H-M   'P 1'
#
loop_
_entity.id
_entity.type
_entity.pdbx_description
1 polymer ?
#
loop_
_entity_poly.entity_id
_entity_poly.type
_entity_poly.pdbx_seq_one_letter_code
_entity_poly.pdbx_strand_id
1 'polypeptide(L)'
;ALFSSWRGVERAADFLRVRLDTKATPLLVQRKGDAVGALVQKFAADPASVLLGTVSLWQGVDVPGNACICVVIDRIPFPRPDDPLMAARQRAVDDAGGSGFRSIAVPKAGLLLAQGAGRLIRGMEDKGVVAVLDSRLATAGYGRALRASLPPFWYTTDRAKVVGALERLRDEAPSSD
;
A
#
# COMPACT_ATOMS: atom_id res chain seq x y z
N ALA A 1 2.40 -1.96 5.74
CA ALA A 1 1.27 -2.62 5.08
C ALA A 1 -0.02 -1.82 5.26
N LEU A 2 -0.74 -1.60 4.16
CA LEU A 2 -1.96 -0.81 4.06
C LEU A 2 -3.16 -1.73 3.93
N PHE A 3 -4.18 -1.48 4.76
CA PHE A 3 -5.39 -2.28 4.79
C PHE A 3 -6.63 -1.45 4.44
N SER A 4 -7.55 -2.05 3.69
CA SER A 4 -8.82 -1.41 3.33
C SER A 4 -9.80 -1.29 4.51
N SER A 5 -9.49 -1.88 5.67
CA SER A 5 -10.34 -1.84 6.87
C SER A 5 -9.54 -2.02 8.17
N TRP A 6 -10.06 -1.46 9.27
CA TRP A 6 -9.52 -1.66 10.62
C TRP A 6 -9.46 -3.12 11.03
N ARG A 7 -10.49 -3.91 10.70
CA ARG A 7 -10.50 -5.36 10.94
C ARG A 7 -9.35 -6.07 10.22
N GLY A 8 -8.95 -5.58 9.04
CA GLY A 8 -7.78 -6.08 8.32
C GLY A 8 -6.47 -5.81 9.07
N VAL A 9 -6.32 -4.58 9.58
CA VAL A 9 -5.19 -4.18 10.42
C VAL A 9 -5.07 -5.07 11.66
N GLU A 10 -6.17 -5.24 12.40
CA GLU A 10 -6.21 -6.06 13.63
C GLU A 10 -5.83 -7.51 13.36
N ARG A 11 -6.44 -8.14 12.34
CA ARG A 11 -6.14 -9.53 11.98
C ARG A 11 -4.69 -9.73 11.55
N ALA A 12 -4.13 -8.79 10.79
CA ALA A 12 -2.73 -8.85 10.38
C ALA A 12 -1.80 -8.65 11.58
N ALA A 13 -2.13 -7.75 12.50
CA ALA A 13 -1.37 -7.53 13.71
C ALA A 13 -1.32 -8.80 14.58
N ASP A 14 -2.46 -9.46 14.80
CA ASP A 14 -2.53 -10.68 15.60
C ASP A 14 -1.74 -11.82 14.95
N PHE A 15 -1.86 -11.98 13.62
CA PHE A 15 -1.08 -12.97 12.89
C PHE A 15 0.43 -12.71 12.98
N LEU A 16 0.85 -11.46 12.80
CA LEU A 16 2.27 -11.10 12.79
C LEU A 16 2.92 -11.16 14.18
N ARG A 17 2.18 -10.86 15.25
CA ARG A 17 2.69 -11.03 16.63
C ARG A 17 3.11 -12.45 16.96
N VAL A 18 2.48 -13.44 16.34
CA VAL A 18 2.81 -14.87 16.52
C VAL A 18 3.98 -15.29 15.63
N ARG A 19 4.14 -14.64 14.47
CA ARG A 19 5.08 -15.05 13.42
C ARG A 19 6.40 -14.30 13.41
N LEU A 20 6.42 -13.09 13.94
CA LEU A 20 7.61 -12.24 14.01
C LEU A 20 8.17 -12.27 15.43
N ASP A 21 9.49 -12.34 15.54
CA ASP A 21 10.15 -11.92 16.77
C ASP A 21 10.05 -10.40 16.86
N THR A 22 9.09 -9.91 17.64
CA THR A 22 8.83 -8.47 17.77
C THR A 22 9.94 -7.70 18.47
N LYS A 23 10.94 -8.38 19.05
CA LYS A 23 12.16 -7.73 19.56
C LYS A 23 13.11 -7.38 18.41
N ALA A 24 13.25 -8.27 17.43
CA ALA A 24 14.08 -8.06 16.25
C ALA A 24 13.37 -7.29 15.13
N THR A 25 12.04 -7.38 15.06
CA THR A 25 11.21 -6.73 14.03
C THR A 25 10.02 -6.03 14.71
N PRO A 26 10.21 -4.80 15.22
CA PRO A 26 9.16 -4.12 15.96
C PRO A 26 7.88 -3.91 15.14
N LEU A 27 6.74 -4.25 15.73
CA LEU A 27 5.44 -4.16 15.06
C LEU A 27 4.68 -2.91 15.52
N LEU A 28 4.63 -1.92 14.64
CA LEU A 28 3.89 -0.67 14.81
C LEU A 28 2.49 -0.82 14.21
N VAL A 29 1.44 -0.63 15.02
CA VAL A 29 0.05 -0.84 14.59
C VAL A 29 -0.75 0.42 14.83
N GLN A 30 -1.26 1.02 13.76
CA GLN A 30 -2.17 2.16 13.83
C GLN A 30 -3.45 1.76 14.58
N ARG A 31 -3.90 2.64 15.47
CA ARG A 31 -5.19 2.58 16.16
C ARG A 31 -6.02 3.81 15.84
N LYS A 32 -7.33 3.73 16.12
CA LYS A 32 -8.24 4.87 15.97
C LYS A 32 -7.82 5.98 16.96
N GLY A 33 -7.68 7.20 16.45
CA GLY A 33 -7.26 8.36 17.25
C GLY A 33 -5.76 8.57 17.35
N ASP A 34 -4.93 7.66 16.81
CA ASP A 34 -3.47 7.84 16.82
C ASP A 34 -3.05 9.05 15.97
N ALA A 35 -2.06 9.78 16.48
CA ALA A 35 -1.32 10.78 15.71
C ALA A 35 -0.45 10.07 14.66
N VAL A 36 -0.92 10.06 13.41
CA VAL A 36 -0.26 9.39 12.28
C VAL A 36 1.20 9.81 12.12
N GLY A 37 1.50 11.10 12.26
CA GLY A 37 2.86 11.63 12.11
C GLY A 37 3.85 11.00 13.09
N ALA A 38 3.47 10.83 14.36
CA ALA A 38 4.32 10.20 15.37
C ALA A 38 4.56 8.71 15.07
N LEU A 39 3.54 8.01 14.56
CA LEU A 39 3.66 6.61 14.18
C LEU A 39 4.60 6.42 12.98
N VAL A 40 4.51 7.33 12.02
CA VAL A 40 5.42 7.40 10.87
C VAL A 40 6.85 7.72 11.31
N GLN A 41 7.05 8.66 12.23
CA GLN A 41 8.38 8.99 12.73
C GLN A 41 9.04 7.79 13.41
N LYS A 42 8.29 7.03 14.22
CA LYS A 42 8.77 5.78 14.82
C LYS A 42 9.16 4.74 13.76
N PHE A 43 8.35 4.62 12.71
CA PHE A 43 8.64 3.71 11.60
C PHE A 43 9.89 4.14 10.82
N ALA A 44 10.05 5.45 10.56
CA ALA A 44 11.21 5.99 9.86
C ALA A 44 12.52 5.83 10.65
N ALA A 45 12.43 5.86 11.99
CA ALA A 45 13.58 5.73 12.88
C ALA A 45 14.07 4.27 13.05
N ASP A 46 13.29 3.28 12.65
CA ASP A 46 13.62 1.85 12.81
C ASP A 46 13.40 1.10 11.50
N PRO A 47 14.46 0.91 10.68
CA PRO A 47 14.38 0.19 9.40
C PRO A 47 13.94 -1.27 9.51
N ALA A 48 14.08 -1.90 10.68
CA ALA A 48 13.64 -3.27 10.92
C ALA A 48 12.14 -3.35 11.28
N SER A 49 11.49 -2.22 11.54
CA SER A 49 10.11 -2.20 11.98
C SER A 49 9.10 -2.46 10.85
N VAL A 50 7.91 -2.93 11.24
CA VAL A 50 6.76 -3.10 10.35
C VAL A 50 5.63 -2.19 10.81
N LEU A 51 5.19 -1.29 9.94
CA LEU A 51 4.03 -0.43 10.17
C LEU A 51 2.77 -1.00 9.50
N LEU A 52 1.74 -1.30 10.30
CA LEU A 52 0.41 -1.66 9.84
C LEU A 52 -0.55 -0.49 10.04
N GLY A 53 -1.37 -0.18 9.03
CA GLY A 53 -2.46 0.75 9.18
C GLY A 53 -3.44 0.73 8.02
N THR A 54 -4.48 1.54 8.15
CA THR A 54 -5.49 1.67 7.10
C THR A 54 -4.95 2.46 5.90
N VAL A 55 -5.63 2.40 4.76
CA VAL A 55 -5.25 3.22 3.57
C VAL A 55 -5.17 4.72 3.90
N SER A 56 -5.94 5.22 4.87
CA SER A 56 -5.87 6.63 5.32
C SER A 56 -4.63 6.96 6.14
N LEU A 57 -3.89 5.96 6.64
CA LEU A 57 -2.63 6.18 7.37
C LEU A 57 -1.62 7.01 6.55
N TRP A 58 -1.72 7.00 5.21
CA TRP A 58 -0.74 7.64 4.33
C TRP A 58 -1.29 8.85 3.58
N GLN A 59 -2.48 9.32 3.97
CA GLN A 59 -3.01 10.60 3.50
C GLN A 59 -2.31 11.74 4.26
N GLY A 60 -1.47 12.50 3.55
CA GLY A 60 -0.85 13.71 4.08
C GLY A 60 0.41 13.50 4.91
N VAL A 61 1.06 12.33 4.83
CA VAL A 61 2.27 12.04 5.62
C VAL A 61 3.43 11.58 4.74
N ASP A 62 4.59 12.21 4.94
CA ASP A 62 5.87 11.82 4.35
C ASP A 62 6.72 11.06 5.37
N VAL A 63 7.40 9.99 4.95
CA VAL A 63 8.17 9.09 5.82
C VAL A 63 9.65 9.21 5.49
N PRO A 64 10.40 10.22 5.92
CA PRO A 64 11.75 10.48 5.40
C PRO A 64 12.69 9.25 5.45
N GLY A 65 13.50 9.06 4.39
CA GLY A 65 14.64 8.13 4.36
C GLY A 65 14.42 6.76 3.67
N ASN A 66 15.47 5.93 3.71
CA ASN A 66 15.53 4.58 3.11
C ASN A 66 14.75 3.51 3.91
N ALA A 67 14.02 3.91 4.97
CA ALA A 67 13.37 3.00 5.90
C ALA A 67 12.22 2.16 5.27
N CYS A 68 11.73 2.53 4.08
CA CYS A 68 10.63 1.82 3.44
C CYS A 68 11.05 1.20 2.11
N ILE A 69 11.48 -0.06 2.16
CA ILE A 69 11.81 -0.86 0.95
C ILE A 69 10.63 -1.73 0.48
N CYS A 70 9.55 -1.81 1.26
CA CYS A 70 8.39 -2.64 0.94
C CYS A 70 7.07 -1.99 1.37
N VAL A 71 6.21 -1.72 0.38
CA VAL A 71 4.82 -1.28 0.60
C VAL A 71 3.89 -2.43 0.22
N VAL A 72 3.22 -2.99 1.23
CA VAL A 72 2.19 -4.02 1.02
C VAL A 72 0.81 -3.36 1.03
N ILE A 73 -0.03 -3.66 0.04
CA ILE A 73 -1.43 -3.22 -0.06
C ILE A 73 -2.30 -4.47 -0.08
N ASP A 74 -3.18 -4.63 0.89
CA ASP A 74 -3.98 -5.86 1.04
C ASP A 74 -4.97 -6.07 -0.11
N ARG A 75 -5.60 -4.98 -0.58
CA ARG A 75 -6.68 -4.99 -1.58
C ARG A 75 -6.65 -3.73 -2.43
N ILE A 76 -7.18 -3.83 -3.65
CA ILE A 76 -7.38 -2.65 -4.50
C ILE A 76 -8.33 -1.67 -3.78
N PRO A 77 -7.93 -0.40 -3.56
CA PRO A 77 -8.68 0.58 -2.78
C PRO A 77 -9.81 1.20 -3.61
N PHE A 78 -10.80 0.39 -3.98
CA PHE A 78 -12.00 0.91 -4.61
C PHE A 78 -12.77 1.84 -3.67
N PRO A 79 -13.46 2.86 -4.22
CA PRO A 79 -14.36 3.69 -3.43
C PRO A 79 -15.36 2.82 -2.66
N ARG A 80 -15.67 3.23 -1.43
CA ARG A 80 -16.66 2.50 -0.65
C ARG A 80 -18.05 2.70 -1.28
N PRO A 81 -18.92 1.67 -1.25
CA PRO A 81 -20.27 1.79 -1.81
C PRO A 81 -21.14 2.86 -1.12
N ASP A 82 -20.83 3.18 0.13
CA ASP A 82 -21.54 4.17 0.96
C ASP A 82 -21.05 5.61 0.75
N ASP A 83 -20.09 5.88 -0.14
CA ASP A 83 -19.69 7.23 -0.54
C ASP A 83 -20.76 7.82 -1.48
N PRO A 84 -21.59 8.78 -1.02
CA PRO A 84 -22.74 9.26 -1.80
C PRO A 84 -22.30 10.02 -3.05
N LEU A 85 -21.17 10.72 -3.01
CA LEU A 85 -20.65 11.48 -4.14
C LEU A 85 -20.12 10.52 -5.22
N MET A 86 -19.37 9.49 -4.82
CA MET A 86 -18.87 8.49 -5.75
C MET A 86 -20.01 7.66 -6.35
N ALA A 87 -21.04 7.33 -5.56
CA ALA A 87 -22.23 6.65 -6.05
C ALA A 87 -23.03 7.50 -7.03
N ALA A 88 -23.17 8.81 -6.78
CA ALA A 88 -23.84 9.73 -7.71
C ALA A 88 -23.07 9.86 -9.03
N ARG A 89 -21.74 10.02 -8.99
CA ARG A 89 -20.89 10.11 -10.19
C ARG A 89 -20.93 8.84 -11.05
N GLN A 90 -20.90 7.67 -10.42
CA GLN A 90 -21.02 6.39 -11.14
C GLN A 90 -22.38 6.28 -11.83
N ARG A 91 -23.47 6.54 -11.10
CA ARG A 91 -24.83 6.52 -11.66
C ARG A 91 -24.99 7.46 -12.85
N ALA A 92 -24.49 8.69 -12.76
CA ALA A 92 -24.56 9.63 -13.89
C ALA A 92 -23.88 9.12 -15.17
N VAL A 93 -22.78 8.35 -15.04
CA VAL A 93 -22.11 7.72 -16.19
C VAL A 93 -22.88 6.51 -16.70
N ASP A 94 -23.43 5.71 -15.80
CA ASP A 94 -24.24 4.54 -16.15
C ASP A 94 -25.53 4.97 -16.88
N ASP A 95 -26.21 6.02 -16.40
CA ASP A 95 -27.42 6.61 -17.01
C ASP A 95 -27.15 7.17 -18.42
N ALA A 96 -25.90 7.59 -18.70
CA ALA A 96 -25.45 8.04 -20.02
C ALA A 96 -25.01 6.86 -20.94
N GLY A 97 -25.22 5.61 -20.54
CA GLY A 97 -24.85 4.41 -21.31
C GLY A 97 -23.37 4.00 -21.19
N GLY A 98 -22.63 4.62 -20.27
CA GLY A 98 -21.24 4.29 -19.97
C GLY A 98 -21.08 3.20 -18.90
N SER A 99 -19.88 3.10 -18.35
CA SER A 99 -19.62 2.27 -17.16
C SER A 99 -18.99 3.13 -16.07
N GLY A 100 -19.78 3.51 -15.07
CA GLY A 100 -19.33 4.25 -13.90
C GLY A 100 -18.19 3.55 -13.18
N PHE A 101 -18.23 2.22 -13.09
CA PHE A 101 -17.11 1.44 -12.53
C PHE A 101 -15.80 1.69 -13.30
N ARG A 102 -15.81 1.59 -14.64
CA ARG A 102 -14.61 1.77 -15.46
C ARG A 102 -14.15 3.23 -15.53
N SER A 103 -15.07 4.18 -15.57
CA SER A 103 -14.76 5.60 -15.79
C SER A 103 -14.54 6.39 -14.50
N ILE A 104 -15.06 5.92 -13.37
CA ILE A 104 -14.97 6.61 -12.07
C ILE A 104 -14.21 5.75 -11.05
N ALA A 105 -14.67 4.52 -10.78
CA ALA A 105 -14.10 3.71 -9.70
C ALA A 105 -12.67 3.24 -9.99
N VAL A 106 -12.40 2.79 -11.22
CA VAL A 106 -11.05 2.33 -11.62
C VAL A 106 -10.01 3.46 -11.58
N PRO A 107 -10.23 4.65 -12.19
CA PRO A 107 -9.28 5.76 -12.08
C PRO A 107 -9.07 6.22 -10.64
N LYS A 108 -10.13 6.26 -9.83
CA LYS A 108 -10.01 6.63 -8.42
C LYS A 108 -9.17 5.64 -7.62
N ALA A 109 -9.37 4.34 -7.85
CA ALA A 109 -8.54 3.29 -7.24
C ALA A 109 -7.09 3.37 -7.73
N GLY A 110 -6.86 3.63 -9.02
CA GLY A 110 -5.54 3.83 -9.61
C GLY A 110 -4.78 4.99 -8.95
N LEU A 111 -5.45 6.14 -8.74
CA LEU A 111 -4.88 7.28 -8.03
C LEU A 111 -4.48 6.93 -6.58
N LEU A 112 -5.35 6.24 -5.84
CA LEU A 112 -5.05 5.84 -4.46
C LEU A 112 -3.90 4.81 -4.40
N LEU A 113 -3.84 3.88 -5.35
CA LEU A 113 -2.69 2.96 -5.49
C LEU A 113 -1.40 3.72 -5.78
N ALA A 114 -1.43 4.68 -6.71
CA ALA A 114 -0.29 5.51 -7.04
C ALA A 114 0.20 6.33 -5.84
N GLN A 115 -0.72 6.86 -5.04
CA GLN A 115 -0.40 7.57 -3.80
C GLN A 115 0.23 6.66 -2.75
N GLY A 116 -0.25 5.43 -2.60
CA GLY A 116 0.36 4.44 -1.71
C GLY A 116 1.75 4.02 -2.20
N ALA A 117 1.90 3.84 -3.51
CA ALA A 117 3.16 3.44 -4.14
C ALA A 117 4.22 4.56 -4.15
N GLY A 118 3.82 5.82 -4.33
CA GLY A 118 4.72 6.98 -4.30
C GLY A 118 5.34 7.26 -2.91
N ARG A 119 5.01 6.45 -1.90
CA ARG A 119 5.67 6.47 -0.60
C ARG A 119 6.93 5.60 -0.56
N LEU A 120 7.03 4.67 -1.50
CA LEU A 120 8.22 3.84 -1.71
C LEU A 120 9.30 4.59 -2.50
N ILE A 121 8.90 5.37 -3.51
CA ILE A 121 9.83 6.09 -4.39
C ILE A 121 9.72 7.59 -4.09
N ARG A 122 10.73 8.16 -3.43
CA ARG A 122 10.85 9.60 -3.13
C ARG A 122 12.10 10.24 -3.71
N GLY A 123 13.13 9.47 -3.99
CA GLY A 123 14.35 9.87 -4.69
C GLY A 123 14.67 8.96 -5.89
N MET A 124 15.60 9.40 -6.75
CA MET A 124 16.02 8.62 -7.93
C MET A 124 16.72 7.30 -7.57
N GLU A 125 17.31 7.24 -6.36
CA GLU A 125 18.04 6.07 -5.86
C GLU A 125 17.16 5.13 -5.03
N ASP A 126 15.90 5.48 -4.77
CA ASP A 126 15.02 4.65 -3.95
C ASP A 126 14.62 3.37 -4.70
N LYS A 127 14.90 2.24 -4.07
CA LYS A 127 14.55 0.92 -4.58
C LYS A 127 13.62 0.20 -3.60
N GLY A 128 12.65 -0.53 -4.14
CA GLY A 128 11.75 -1.30 -3.30
C GLY A 128 10.71 -2.10 -4.07
N VAL A 129 9.77 -2.64 -3.31
CA VAL A 129 8.66 -3.44 -3.82
C VAL A 129 7.33 -2.84 -3.37
N VAL A 130 6.41 -2.66 -4.32
CA VAL A 130 4.98 -2.48 -4.02
C VAL A 130 4.26 -3.80 -4.25
N ALA A 131 3.85 -4.47 -3.18
CA ALA A 131 3.16 -5.75 -3.22
C ALA A 131 1.65 -5.54 -3.03
N VAL A 132 0.87 -5.68 -4.10
CA VAL A 132 -0.60 -5.67 -4.04
C VAL A 132 -1.10 -7.11 -3.91
N LEU A 133 -1.66 -7.47 -2.75
CA LEU A 133 -2.10 -8.83 -2.42
C LEU A 133 -3.51 -9.15 -2.95
N ASP A 134 -3.89 -8.51 -4.04
CA ASP A 134 -5.18 -8.67 -4.70
C ASP A 134 -4.97 -9.23 -6.10
N SER A 135 -5.37 -10.49 -6.30
CA SER A 135 -5.17 -11.19 -7.59
C SER A 135 -5.81 -10.46 -8.76
N ARG A 136 -6.84 -9.64 -8.52
CA ARG A 136 -7.53 -8.84 -9.55
C ARG A 136 -6.60 -7.86 -10.25
N LEU A 137 -5.49 -7.43 -9.62
CA LEU A 137 -4.51 -6.59 -10.31
C LEU A 137 -3.87 -7.32 -11.50
N ALA A 138 -3.68 -8.64 -11.37
CA ALA A 138 -3.13 -9.50 -12.42
C ALA A 138 -4.20 -10.04 -13.37
N THR A 139 -5.38 -10.40 -12.85
CA THR A 139 -6.37 -11.19 -13.59
C THR A 139 -7.53 -10.39 -14.17
N ALA A 140 -7.89 -9.25 -13.58
CA ALA A 140 -9.05 -8.49 -14.05
C ALA A 140 -8.72 -7.65 -15.29
N GLY A 141 -9.70 -7.46 -16.18
CA GLY A 141 -9.53 -6.67 -17.40
C GLY A 141 -9.11 -5.21 -17.15
N TYR A 142 -9.47 -4.64 -15.98
CA TYR A 142 -9.06 -3.30 -15.57
C TYR A 142 -7.68 -3.26 -14.89
N GLY A 143 -7.06 -4.41 -14.59
CA GLY A 143 -5.77 -4.48 -13.92
C GLY A 143 -4.65 -3.78 -14.70
N ARG A 144 -4.72 -3.77 -16.04
CA ARG A 144 -3.80 -2.99 -16.88
C ARG A 144 -3.89 -1.48 -16.63
N ALA A 145 -5.11 -0.94 -16.52
CA ALA A 145 -5.33 0.48 -16.26
C ALA A 145 -4.83 0.89 -14.86
N LEU A 146 -5.05 0.03 -13.86
CA LEU A 146 -4.51 0.26 -12.52
C LEU A 146 -2.98 0.26 -12.52
N ARG A 147 -2.35 -0.71 -13.19
CA ARG A 147 -0.87 -0.76 -13.30
C ARG A 147 -0.31 0.45 -14.04
N ALA A 148 -1.00 0.95 -15.07
CA ALA A 148 -0.60 2.16 -15.79
C ALA A 148 -0.72 3.44 -14.94
N SER A 149 -1.48 3.40 -13.84
CA SER A 149 -1.57 4.53 -12.90
C SER A 149 -0.42 4.55 -11.90
N LEU A 150 0.31 3.44 -11.73
CA LEU A 150 1.45 3.35 -10.84
C LEU A 150 2.69 3.98 -11.51
N PRO A 151 3.70 4.40 -10.72
CA PRO A 151 5.05 4.62 -11.21
C PRO A 151 5.55 3.45 -12.09
N PRO A 152 6.56 3.67 -12.97
CA PRO A 152 7.03 2.68 -13.95
C PRO A 152 7.83 1.53 -13.30
N PHE A 153 7.18 0.78 -12.42
CA PHE A 153 7.75 -0.39 -11.77
C PHE A 153 7.90 -1.54 -12.76
N TRP A 154 8.94 -2.34 -12.56
CA TRP A 154 9.02 -3.66 -13.15
C TRP A 154 7.95 -4.58 -12.53
N TYR A 155 7.02 -5.06 -13.35
CA TYR A 155 5.88 -5.85 -12.90
C TYR A 155 6.17 -7.36 -12.92
N THR A 156 5.82 -8.05 -11.84
CA THR A 156 5.90 -9.51 -11.74
C THR A 156 4.79 -10.07 -10.84
N THR A 157 4.38 -11.31 -11.07
CA THR A 157 3.55 -12.11 -10.16
C THR A 157 4.34 -13.25 -9.51
N ASP A 158 5.63 -13.37 -9.82
CA ASP A 158 6.52 -14.41 -9.30
C ASP A 158 7.03 -14.03 -7.91
N ARG A 159 6.58 -14.79 -6.91
CA ARG A 159 6.95 -14.60 -5.50
C ARG A 159 8.46 -14.76 -5.28
N ALA A 160 9.12 -15.70 -5.95
CA ALA A 160 10.54 -15.95 -5.74
C ALA A 160 11.38 -14.75 -6.16
N LYS A 161 11.04 -14.13 -7.30
CA LYS A 161 11.69 -12.89 -7.77
C LYS A 161 11.50 -11.73 -6.79
N VAL A 162 10.30 -11.60 -6.22
CA VAL A 162 9.99 -10.55 -5.24
C VAL A 162 10.78 -10.74 -3.95
N VAL A 163 10.79 -11.95 -3.39
CA VAL A 163 11.54 -12.26 -2.16
C VAL A 163 13.03 -12.03 -2.37
N GLY A 164 13.60 -12.55 -3.47
CA GLY A 164 15.02 -12.34 -3.76
C GLY A 164 15.39 -10.87 -4.00
N ALA A 165 14.47 -10.05 -4.50
CA ALA A 165 14.69 -8.60 -4.61
C ALA A 165 14.74 -7.93 -3.23
N LEU A 166 13.81 -8.28 -2.33
CA LEU A 166 13.80 -7.75 -0.96
C LEU A 166 15.03 -8.19 -0.15
N GLU A 167 15.51 -9.41 -0.34
CA GLU A 167 16.74 -9.90 0.30
C GLU A 167 17.95 -9.07 -0.14
N ARG A 168 18.14 -8.85 -1.45
CA ARG A 168 19.23 -7.99 -1.95
C ARG A 168 19.14 -6.56 -1.41
N LEU A 169 17.93 -5.99 -1.36
CA LEU A 169 17.73 -4.63 -0.84
C LEU A 169 18.03 -4.51 0.65
N ARG A 170 17.72 -5.55 1.43
CA ARG A 170 18.07 -5.60 2.85
C ARG A 170 19.59 -5.64 3.02
N ASP A 171 20.28 -6.42 2.20
CA ASP A 171 21.73 -6.60 2.29
C ASP A 171 22.51 -5.37 1.74
N GLU A 172 21.89 -4.55 0.88
CA GLU A 172 22.41 -3.24 0.43
C GLU A 172 22.22 -2.12 1.48
N ALA A 173 21.37 -2.31 2.49
CA ALA A 173 21.16 -1.29 3.53
C ALA A 173 22.42 -1.18 4.40
N PRO A 174 22.97 0.03 4.62
CA PRO A 174 24.15 0.20 5.45
C PRO A 174 23.88 -0.35 6.85
N SER A 175 24.76 -1.22 7.34
CA SER A 175 24.74 -1.70 8.71
C SER A 175 24.82 -0.49 9.63
N SER A 176 23.75 -0.21 10.38
CA SER A 176 23.79 0.69 11.51
C SER A 176 24.64 0.05 12.61
N ASP A 177 25.94 0.32 12.55
CA ASP A 177 26.87 0.23 13.69
C ASP A 177 26.56 1.31 14.73
#